data_AF-A0A6U4X9V9-F1
#
_entry.id   AF-A0A6U4X9V9-F1
#
_cell.length_a   1.000
_cell.length_b   1.000
_cell.length_c   1.000
_cell.angle_alpha   90.00
_cell.angle_beta   90.00
_cell.angle_gamma   90.00
#
_symmetry.space_group_name_H-M   'P 1'
#
loop_
_entity.id
_entity.type
_entity.pdbx_description
1 polymer ?
#
loop_
_entity_poly.entity_id
_entity_poly.type
_entity_poly.pdbx_seq_one_letter_code
_entity_poly.pdbx_strand_id
1 'polypeptide(L)'
;MATAKPVRRMDGRQPFVARMLDDAAERAPPQYAGYIRMVKPAVVGAANLCDAAFPYFVMAYHLLCKAWKALEPYNPEQFFPLIAGLAMCFFGGSYLTLIAAIEAVRLSVWDRLSSALQVLYKNYQLAQEANKKDNLRDDDGDGIADVDQVSNSELFTRKVYVLAQAINPEQTADAVSALWGGFLSVIATIRIKFAQFITLGCAMGDMARDAVGPKLLPIIHDALPPELKKWDKTIVRQIFATLGVMLAMFLQTVVGGFHAAVRGSQIATGSALRLAKAHNLIDKDFDTQGQQATAVGMVLAAFGFLWQLRNGFAVPFPLNVLFLPASILEWFLSVSLTVGL
;
A
#
# COMPACT_ATOMS: atom_id res chain seq x y z
N MET A 1 -59.08 -13.69 -2.67
CA MET A 1 -58.39 -12.86 -1.65
C MET A 1 -56.98 -13.41 -1.51
N ALA A 2 -56.02 -12.82 -2.21
CA ALA A 2 -54.62 -13.22 -2.12
C ALA A 2 -54.05 -12.66 -0.81
N THR A 3 -53.62 -13.55 0.08
CA THR A 3 -53.03 -13.22 1.37
C THR A 3 -51.63 -12.65 1.16
N ALA A 4 -51.42 -11.38 1.52
CA ALA A 4 -50.12 -10.73 1.56
C ALA A 4 -49.12 -11.56 2.37
N LYS A 5 -47.96 -11.87 1.78
CA LYS A 5 -46.88 -12.56 2.48
C LYS A 5 -46.26 -11.60 3.51
N PRO A 6 -45.95 -12.06 4.74
CA PRO A 6 -45.45 -11.18 5.79
C PRO A 6 -44.00 -10.76 5.50
N VAL A 7 -43.78 -9.44 5.52
CA VAL A 7 -42.45 -8.81 5.47
C VAL A 7 -41.62 -9.30 6.66
N ARG A 8 -40.58 -10.10 6.40
CA ARG A 8 -39.63 -10.53 7.44
C ARG A 8 -38.50 -9.52 7.56
N ARG A 9 -38.46 -8.85 8.71
CA ARG A 9 -37.32 -8.04 9.16
C ARG A 9 -36.02 -8.82 9.03
N MET A 10 -34.97 -8.13 8.56
CA MET A 10 -33.60 -8.65 8.49
C MET A 10 -33.05 -8.91 9.90
N ASP A 11 -33.35 -10.10 10.43
CA ASP A 11 -32.78 -10.61 11.68
C ASP A 11 -31.75 -11.72 11.34
N GLY A 12 -30.47 -11.37 11.47
CA GLY A 12 -29.50 -12.19 12.23
C GLY A 12 -29.02 -13.55 11.71
N ARG A 13 -29.27 -13.99 10.46
CA ARG A 13 -28.91 -15.37 10.05
C ARG A 13 -28.05 -15.47 8.79
N GLN A 14 -26.76 -15.80 8.91
CA GLN A 14 -25.81 -16.08 7.82
C GLN A 14 -25.52 -14.94 6.81
N PRO A 15 -24.24 -14.67 6.46
CA PRO A 15 -23.87 -13.70 5.43
C PRO A 15 -24.60 -13.98 4.12
N PHE A 16 -25.08 -12.93 3.45
CA PHE A 16 -25.78 -13.01 2.16
C PHE A 16 -25.03 -13.87 1.13
N VAL A 17 -23.71 -13.71 1.07
CA VAL A 17 -22.80 -14.48 0.18
C VAL A 17 -22.71 -15.96 0.55
N ALA A 18 -22.89 -16.32 1.83
CA ALA A 18 -22.89 -17.73 2.24
C ALA A 18 -24.14 -18.46 1.77
N ARG A 19 -25.31 -17.81 1.88
CA ARG A 19 -26.60 -18.37 1.44
C ARG A 19 -26.67 -18.49 -0.09
N MET A 20 -26.13 -17.50 -0.78
CA MET A 20 -25.92 -17.52 -2.23
C MET A 20 -25.16 -18.76 -2.74
N LEU A 21 -24.06 -19.11 -2.08
CA LEU A 21 -23.20 -20.20 -2.52
C LEU A 21 -23.84 -21.56 -2.25
N ASP A 22 -24.72 -21.64 -1.25
CA ASP A 22 -25.56 -22.83 -1.01
C ASP A 22 -26.61 -22.98 -2.12
N ASP A 23 -27.34 -21.92 -2.44
CA ASP A 23 -28.34 -21.93 -3.52
C ASP A 23 -27.70 -22.23 -4.89
N ALA A 24 -26.50 -21.70 -5.15
CA ALA A 24 -25.73 -21.99 -6.36
C ALA A 24 -25.26 -23.46 -6.41
N ALA A 25 -24.87 -24.04 -5.28
CA ALA A 25 -24.48 -25.44 -5.20
C ALA A 25 -25.67 -26.40 -5.38
N GLU A 26 -26.88 -26.00 -4.97
CA GLU A 26 -28.11 -26.78 -5.15
C GLU A 26 -28.62 -26.78 -6.60
N ARG A 27 -28.42 -25.69 -7.34
CA ARG A 27 -28.82 -25.56 -8.74
C ARG A 27 -27.77 -26.07 -9.73
N ALA A 28 -26.53 -26.27 -9.30
CA ALA A 28 -25.44 -26.70 -10.15
C ALA A 28 -25.51 -28.22 -10.47
N PRO A 29 -25.05 -28.65 -11.66
CA PRO A 29 -24.88 -30.08 -11.95
C PRO A 29 -24.01 -30.77 -10.88
N PRO A 30 -24.21 -32.07 -10.60
CA PRO A 30 -23.55 -32.78 -9.50
C PRO A 30 -22.02 -32.68 -9.51
N GLN A 31 -21.43 -32.51 -10.70
CA GLN A 31 -20.00 -32.36 -10.93
C GLN A 31 -19.43 -31.04 -10.38
N TYR A 32 -20.23 -29.97 -10.33
CA TYR A 32 -19.80 -28.62 -9.92
C TYR A 32 -20.23 -28.24 -8.50
N ALA A 33 -21.30 -28.86 -7.98
CA ALA A 33 -21.79 -28.63 -6.63
C ALA A 33 -20.72 -28.92 -5.54
N GLY A 34 -19.86 -29.93 -5.76
CA GLY A 34 -18.74 -30.25 -4.87
C GLY A 34 -17.69 -29.14 -4.81
N TYR A 35 -17.33 -28.54 -5.95
CA TYR A 35 -16.35 -27.45 -6.01
C TYR A 35 -16.90 -26.15 -5.39
N ILE A 36 -18.18 -25.84 -5.60
CA ILE A 36 -18.81 -24.65 -5.01
C ILE A 36 -18.80 -24.75 -3.47
N ARG A 37 -19.11 -25.92 -2.91
CA ARG A 37 -19.06 -26.17 -1.46
C ARG A 37 -17.64 -26.06 -0.89
N MET A 38 -16.62 -26.46 -1.65
CA MET A 38 -15.22 -26.35 -1.26
C MET A 38 -14.72 -24.90 -1.22
N VAL A 39 -15.14 -24.07 -2.19
CA VAL A 39 -14.70 -22.66 -2.31
C VAL A 39 -15.51 -21.72 -1.42
N LYS A 40 -16.71 -22.15 -0.99
CA LYS A 40 -17.62 -21.41 -0.11
C LYS A 40 -16.94 -20.73 1.09
N PRO A 41 -16.20 -21.43 1.97
CA PRO A 41 -15.62 -20.80 3.15
C PRO A 41 -14.63 -19.66 2.79
N ALA A 42 -13.89 -19.80 1.69
CA ALA A 42 -12.96 -18.78 1.23
C ALA A 42 -13.70 -17.53 0.70
N VAL A 43 -14.72 -17.71 -0.14
CA VAL A 43 -15.50 -16.60 -0.72
C VAL A 43 -16.33 -15.89 0.36
N VAL A 44 -16.93 -16.63 1.30
CA VAL A 44 -17.63 -16.05 2.44
C VAL A 44 -16.67 -15.27 3.34
N GLY A 45 -15.48 -15.82 3.59
CA GLY A 45 -14.43 -15.13 4.35
C GLY A 45 -14.01 -13.82 3.68
N ALA A 46 -13.75 -13.83 2.37
CA ALA A 46 -13.40 -12.65 1.60
C ALA A 46 -14.52 -11.60 1.57
N ALA A 47 -15.77 -12.03 1.34
CA ALA A 47 -16.92 -11.15 1.33
C ALA A 47 -17.15 -10.49 2.69
N ASN A 48 -17.09 -11.25 3.78
CA ASN A 48 -17.22 -10.71 5.14
C ASN A 48 -16.10 -9.70 5.45
N LEU A 49 -14.88 -9.95 4.96
CA LEU A 49 -13.76 -9.01 5.11
C LEU A 49 -14.01 -7.73 4.33
N CYS A 50 -14.51 -7.83 3.09
CA CYS A 50 -14.88 -6.68 2.28
C CYS A 50 -16.03 -5.88 2.93
N ASP A 51 -17.09 -6.55 3.40
CA ASP A 51 -18.22 -5.92 4.07
C ASP A 51 -17.82 -5.25 5.39
N ALA A 52 -16.91 -5.88 6.15
CA ALA A 52 -16.36 -5.30 7.36
C ALA A 52 -15.47 -4.09 7.04
N ALA A 53 -14.69 -4.13 5.96
CA ALA A 53 -13.77 -3.05 5.58
C ALA A 53 -14.48 -1.86 4.90
N PHE A 54 -15.54 -2.12 4.13
CA PHE A 54 -16.29 -1.12 3.36
C PHE A 54 -16.74 0.11 4.16
N PRO A 55 -17.38 -0.01 5.35
CA PRO A 55 -17.78 1.17 6.12
C PRO A 55 -16.58 2.01 6.56
N TYR A 56 -15.43 1.39 6.85
CA TYR A 56 -14.21 2.13 7.17
C TYR A 56 -13.64 2.86 5.96
N PHE A 57 -13.67 2.25 4.77
CA PHE A 57 -13.28 2.92 3.53
C PHE A 57 -14.18 4.12 3.19
N VAL A 58 -15.50 3.95 3.31
CA VAL A 58 -16.46 5.04 3.06
C VAL A 58 -16.32 6.15 4.11
N MET A 59 -16.17 5.78 5.39
CA MET A 59 -15.92 6.74 6.46
C MET A 59 -14.61 7.51 6.22
N ALA A 60 -13.53 6.81 5.87
CA ALA A 60 -12.25 7.44 5.55
C ALA A 60 -12.37 8.39 4.35
N TYR A 61 -13.05 7.97 3.29
CA TYR A 61 -13.30 8.80 2.11
C TYR A 61 -14.09 10.07 2.46
N HIS A 62 -15.21 9.95 3.20
CA HIS A 62 -15.99 11.10 3.63
C HIS A 62 -15.21 12.02 4.57
N LEU A 63 -14.41 11.47 5.48
CA LEU A 63 -13.57 12.24 6.39
C LEU A 63 -12.48 12.99 5.62
N LEU A 64 -11.86 12.34 4.62
CA LEU A 64 -10.90 12.97 3.72
C LEU A 64 -11.55 14.07 2.89
N CYS A 65 -12.72 13.86 2.31
CA CYS A 65 -13.44 14.90 1.57
C CYS A 65 -13.86 16.07 2.46
N LYS A 66 -14.31 15.81 3.70
CA LYS A 66 -14.69 16.85 4.66
C LYS A 66 -13.47 17.65 5.11
N ALA A 67 -12.36 16.97 5.40
CA ALA A 67 -11.10 17.60 5.72
C ALA A 67 -10.57 18.43 4.54
N TRP A 68 -10.68 17.90 3.31
CA TRP A 68 -10.28 18.61 2.09
C TRP A 68 -11.06 19.90 1.89
N LYS A 69 -12.39 19.86 1.99
CA LYS A 69 -13.25 21.06 1.91
C LYS A 69 -12.97 22.07 3.02
N ALA A 70 -12.70 21.61 4.24
CA ALA A 70 -12.34 22.50 5.36
C ALA A 70 -10.97 23.16 5.17
N LEU A 71 -10.05 22.50 4.46
CA LEU A 71 -8.69 22.97 4.21
C LEU A 71 -8.55 23.75 2.90
N GLU A 72 -9.50 23.64 1.98
CA GLU A 72 -9.59 24.39 0.71
C GLU A 72 -9.23 25.89 0.84
N PRO A 73 -9.72 26.66 1.85
CA PRO A 73 -9.34 28.07 2.02
C PRO A 73 -7.86 28.31 2.38
N TYR A 74 -7.10 27.28 2.75
CA TYR A 74 -5.71 27.38 3.20
C TYR A 74 -4.68 26.87 2.18
N ASN A 75 -5.04 26.79 0.89
CA ASN A 75 -4.17 26.30 -0.20
C ASN A 75 -3.59 24.89 0.06
N PRO A 76 -4.44 23.87 0.29
CA PRO A 76 -4.00 22.53 0.68
C PRO A 76 -3.13 21.86 -0.38
N GLU A 77 -3.36 22.19 -1.66
CA GLU A 77 -2.58 21.69 -2.80
C GLU A 77 -1.09 22.06 -2.73
N GLN A 78 -0.73 23.12 -2.01
CA GLN A 78 0.65 23.53 -1.81
C GLN A 78 1.13 23.23 -0.38
N PHE A 79 0.23 23.32 0.60
CA PHE A 79 0.55 23.09 2.00
C PHE A 79 0.85 21.60 2.32
N PHE A 80 0.07 20.67 1.77
CA PHE A 80 0.31 19.24 2.01
C PHE A 80 1.63 18.75 1.39
N PRO A 81 1.96 19.07 0.13
CA PRO A 81 3.26 18.73 -0.42
C PRO A 81 4.42 19.39 0.34
N LEU A 82 4.24 20.59 0.88
CA LEU A 82 5.24 21.22 1.73
C LEU A 82 5.53 20.37 2.98
N ILE A 83 4.49 20.00 3.74
CA ILE A 83 4.64 19.17 4.94
C ILE A 83 5.20 17.79 4.59
N ALA A 84 4.66 17.14 3.56
CA ALA A 84 5.12 15.83 3.11
C ALA A 84 6.57 15.88 2.62
N GLY A 85 6.96 16.94 1.93
CA GLY A 85 8.33 17.19 1.49
C GLY A 85 9.28 17.39 2.66
N LEU A 86 8.90 18.18 3.67
CA LEU A 86 9.67 18.34 4.90
C LEU A 86 9.77 17.03 5.68
N ALA A 87 8.68 16.28 5.81
CA ALA A 87 8.67 14.97 6.44
C ALA A 87 9.63 14.00 5.75
N MET A 88 9.57 13.91 4.42
CA MET A 88 10.48 13.11 3.63
C MET A 88 11.94 13.59 3.75
N CYS A 89 12.15 14.91 3.82
CA CYS A 89 13.47 15.52 3.91
C CYS A 89 14.19 15.20 5.23
N PHE A 90 13.46 15.23 6.34
CA PHE A 90 14.02 15.06 7.69
C PHE A 90 13.84 13.65 8.26
N PHE A 91 12.95 12.83 7.71
CA PHE A 91 12.62 11.51 8.27
C PHE A 91 12.53 10.40 7.21
N GLY A 92 12.81 10.69 5.94
CA GLY A 92 12.61 9.71 4.87
C GLY A 92 13.47 8.45 4.98
N GLY A 93 14.65 8.53 5.57
CA GLY A 93 15.52 7.37 5.81
C GLY A 93 14.94 6.37 6.83
N SER A 94 13.99 6.77 7.67
CA SER A 94 13.21 5.85 8.52
C SER A 94 12.17 5.04 7.74
N TYR A 95 11.84 5.47 6.52
CA TYR A 95 10.75 4.94 5.68
C TYR A 95 11.25 4.52 4.30
N LEU A 96 12.45 3.93 4.26
CA LEU A 96 13.14 3.62 3.01
C LEU A 96 12.35 2.65 2.14
N THR A 97 11.75 1.62 2.74
CA THR A 97 11.01 0.58 2.00
C THR A 97 9.74 1.16 1.41
N LEU A 98 9.02 1.99 2.18
CA LEU A 98 7.83 2.70 1.75
C LEU A 98 8.13 3.70 0.63
N ILE A 99 9.18 4.50 0.77
CA ILE A 99 9.60 5.44 -0.29
C ILE A 99 10.00 4.67 -1.55
N ALA A 100 10.78 3.60 -1.44
CA ALA A 100 11.16 2.77 -2.57
C ALA A 100 9.95 2.10 -3.24
N ALA A 101 8.95 1.69 -2.46
CA ALA A 101 7.70 1.14 -2.97
C ALA A 101 6.91 2.20 -3.77
N ILE A 102 6.77 3.41 -3.22
CA ILE A 102 6.09 4.53 -3.88
C ILE A 102 6.81 4.92 -5.17
N GLU A 103 8.14 4.98 -5.15
CA GLU A 103 8.95 5.30 -6.33
C GLU A 103 8.87 4.20 -7.39
N ALA A 104 8.87 2.92 -6.98
CA ALA A 104 8.66 1.80 -7.89
C ALA A 104 7.27 1.86 -8.54
N VAL A 105 6.21 2.15 -7.78
CA VAL A 105 4.87 2.37 -8.33
C VAL A 105 4.90 3.49 -9.36
N ARG A 106 5.48 4.64 -8.98
CA ARG A 106 5.53 5.84 -9.82
C ARG A 106 6.25 5.61 -11.15
N LEU A 107 7.37 4.89 -11.12
CA LEU A 107 8.21 4.68 -12.31
C LEU A 107 7.71 3.53 -13.19
N SER A 108 7.02 2.54 -12.63
CA SER A 108 6.75 1.28 -13.34
C SER A 108 5.28 1.03 -13.67
N VAL A 109 4.34 1.46 -12.83
CA VAL A 109 2.92 1.02 -12.95
C VAL A 109 1.87 2.10 -12.67
N TRP A 110 2.24 3.33 -12.34
CA TRP A 110 1.31 4.39 -11.96
C TRP A 110 0.21 4.67 -12.99
N ASP A 111 0.57 4.84 -14.27
CA ASP A 111 -0.41 5.18 -15.31
C ASP A 111 -1.42 4.04 -15.50
N ARG A 112 -0.96 2.80 -15.40
CA ARG A 112 -1.80 1.60 -15.48
C ARG A 112 -2.72 1.48 -14.26
N LEU A 113 -2.20 1.73 -13.06
CA LEU A 113 -2.97 1.66 -11.81
C LEU A 113 -4.02 2.76 -11.73
N SER A 114 -3.65 4.00 -12.07
CA SER A 114 -4.58 5.14 -12.07
C SER A 114 -5.71 4.94 -13.07
N SER A 115 -5.41 4.45 -14.28
CA SER A 115 -6.42 4.09 -15.28
C SER A 115 -7.34 2.97 -14.78
N ALA A 116 -6.79 1.91 -14.18
CA ALA A 116 -7.57 0.82 -13.61
C ALA A 116 -8.51 1.29 -12.48
N LEU A 117 -8.04 2.17 -11.59
CA LEU A 117 -8.86 2.76 -10.53
C LEU A 117 -10.00 3.61 -11.10
N GLN A 118 -9.75 4.40 -12.15
CA GLN A 118 -10.80 5.18 -12.82
C GLN A 118 -11.86 4.27 -13.45
N VAL A 119 -11.45 3.19 -14.10
CA VAL A 119 -12.37 2.19 -14.68
C VAL A 119 -13.23 1.55 -13.59
N LEU A 120 -12.64 1.11 -12.48
CA LEU A 120 -13.38 0.53 -11.35
C LEU A 120 -14.34 1.53 -10.72
N TYR A 121 -13.92 2.78 -10.54
CA TYR A 121 -14.77 3.82 -9.99
C TYR A 121 -15.97 4.11 -10.90
N LYS A 122 -15.75 4.19 -12.21
CA LYS A 122 -16.83 4.38 -13.19
C LYS A 122 -17.81 3.20 -13.19
N ASN A 123 -17.30 1.96 -13.18
CA ASN A 123 -18.15 0.77 -13.10
C ASN A 123 -18.91 0.69 -11.77
N TYR A 124 -18.30 1.13 -10.66
CA TYR A 124 -18.99 1.24 -9.38
C TYR A 124 -20.12 2.28 -9.41
N GLN A 125 -19.92 3.43 -10.04
CA GLN A 125 -20.98 4.44 -10.21
C GLN A 125 -22.16 3.89 -11.03
N LEU A 126 -21.87 3.23 -12.16
CA LEU A 126 -22.90 2.59 -12.99
C LEU A 126 -23.67 1.52 -12.22
N ALA A 127 -22.97 0.65 -11.50
CA ALA A 127 -23.55 -0.35 -10.63
C ALA A 127 -24.44 0.27 -9.54
N GLN A 128 -23.98 1.36 -8.91
CA GLN A 128 -24.74 2.05 -7.87
C GLN A 128 -26.01 2.70 -8.43
N GLU A 129 -25.93 3.35 -9.59
CA GLU A 129 -27.09 3.96 -10.25
C GLU A 129 -28.12 2.92 -10.70
N ALA A 130 -27.66 1.82 -11.30
CA ALA A 130 -28.53 0.71 -11.69
C ALA A 130 -29.21 0.08 -10.46
N ASN A 131 -28.46 -0.11 -9.36
CA ASN A 131 -29.00 -0.62 -8.11
C ASN A 131 -30.02 0.33 -7.48
N LYS A 132 -29.80 1.65 -7.54
CA LYS A 132 -30.77 2.66 -7.09
C LYS A 132 -32.05 2.63 -7.91
N LYS A 133 -31.95 2.54 -9.24
CA LYS A 133 -33.12 2.43 -10.14
C LYS A 133 -33.90 1.15 -9.87
N ASP A 134 -33.22 0.04 -9.68
CA ASP A 134 -33.84 -1.25 -9.36
C ASP A 134 -34.54 -1.24 -8.00
N ASN A 135 -33.98 -0.54 -7.00
CA ASN A 135 -34.61 -0.37 -5.68
C ASN A 135 -35.88 0.48 -5.68
N LEU A 136 -36.12 1.26 -6.74
CA LEU A 136 -37.30 2.13 -6.87
C LEU A 136 -38.38 1.53 -7.79
N ARG A 137 -38.11 0.34 -8.33
CA ARG A 137 -39.00 -0.32 -9.29
C ARG A 137 -40.12 -1.02 -8.54
N ASP A 138 -41.35 -0.68 -8.92
CA ASP A 138 -42.61 -1.20 -8.43
C ASP A 138 -43.42 -1.56 -9.68
N ASP A 139 -43.23 -2.79 -10.15
CA ASP A 139 -43.79 -3.25 -11.43
C ASP A 139 -45.27 -3.64 -11.33
N ASP A 140 -45.78 -3.90 -10.12
CA ASP A 140 -47.19 -4.25 -9.87
C ASP A 140 -48.05 -3.08 -9.35
N GLY A 141 -47.41 -1.95 -9.05
CA GLY A 141 -48.04 -0.69 -8.71
C GLY A 141 -48.72 -0.71 -7.33
N ASP A 142 -48.26 -1.57 -6.43
CA ASP A 142 -48.84 -1.74 -5.11
C ASP A 142 -48.31 -0.74 -4.06
N GLY A 143 -47.36 0.11 -4.47
CA GLY A 143 -46.75 1.16 -3.66
C GLY A 143 -45.56 0.68 -2.82
N ILE A 144 -45.14 -0.57 -2.95
CA ILE A 144 -43.98 -1.17 -2.26
C ILE A 144 -43.01 -1.69 -3.32
N ALA A 145 -41.75 -1.25 -3.26
CA ALA A 145 -40.75 -1.66 -4.25
C ALA A 145 -40.57 -3.20 -4.30
N ASP A 146 -40.47 -3.77 -5.51
CA ASP A 146 -40.37 -5.22 -5.72
C ASP A 146 -39.24 -5.87 -4.90
N VAL A 147 -38.15 -5.12 -4.68
CA VAL A 147 -36.97 -5.56 -3.94
C VAL A 147 -37.28 -5.95 -2.49
N ASP A 148 -38.34 -5.38 -1.91
CA ASP A 148 -38.79 -5.66 -0.55
C ASP A 148 -39.82 -6.81 -0.49
N GLN A 149 -40.28 -7.29 -1.66
CA GLN A 149 -41.30 -8.33 -1.77
C GLN A 149 -40.76 -9.70 -2.20
N VAL A 150 -39.60 -9.73 -2.87
CA VAL A 150 -39.00 -10.97 -3.39
C VAL A 150 -38.24 -11.77 -2.34
N SER A 151 -38.07 -13.07 -2.57
CA SER A 151 -37.25 -13.92 -1.69
C SER A 151 -35.76 -13.58 -1.78
N ASN A 152 -34.97 -13.88 -0.76
CA ASN A 152 -33.53 -13.54 -0.74
C ASN A 152 -32.73 -14.15 -1.92
N SER A 153 -33.08 -15.34 -2.42
CA SER A 153 -32.39 -15.96 -3.57
C SER A 153 -32.76 -15.27 -4.89
N GLU A 154 -34.01 -14.85 -5.03
CA GLU A 154 -34.50 -14.09 -6.18
C GLU A 154 -33.93 -12.67 -6.16
N LEU A 155 -33.89 -12.03 -4.98
CA LEU A 155 -33.25 -10.74 -4.79
C LEU A 155 -31.77 -10.80 -5.17
N PHE A 156 -31.05 -11.83 -4.75
CA PHE A 156 -29.67 -12.02 -5.15
C PHE A 156 -29.51 -12.16 -6.67
N THR A 157 -30.28 -13.07 -7.26
CA THR A 157 -30.22 -13.33 -8.71
C THR A 157 -30.52 -12.05 -9.48
N ARG A 158 -31.51 -11.26 -9.02
CA ARG A 158 -31.86 -9.94 -9.55
C ARG A 158 -30.71 -8.95 -9.39
N LYS A 159 -30.09 -8.84 -8.21
CA LYS A 159 -28.97 -7.91 -7.97
C LYS A 159 -27.73 -8.25 -8.77
N VAL A 160 -27.37 -9.53 -8.91
CA VAL A 160 -26.27 -9.94 -9.79
C VAL A 160 -26.61 -9.72 -11.25
N TYR A 161 -27.85 -9.93 -11.66
CA TYR A 161 -28.29 -9.60 -13.01
C TYR A 161 -28.19 -8.11 -13.30
N VAL A 162 -28.67 -7.26 -12.38
CA VAL A 162 -28.57 -5.79 -12.47
C VAL A 162 -27.10 -5.34 -12.50
N LEU A 163 -26.24 -5.91 -11.65
CA LEU A 163 -24.80 -5.64 -11.67
C LEU A 163 -24.16 -6.06 -12.99
N ALA A 164 -24.43 -7.28 -13.46
CA ALA A 164 -23.88 -7.83 -14.70
C ALA A 164 -24.33 -7.05 -15.94
N GLN A 165 -25.54 -6.49 -15.93
CA GLN A 165 -26.02 -5.59 -16.99
C GLN A 165 -25.38 -4.19 -16.91
N ALA A 166 -25.07 -3.71 -15.71
CA ALA A 166 -24.58 -2.35 -15.50
C ALA A 166 -23.06 -2.19 -15.72
N ILE A 167 -22.27 -3.23 -15.45
CA ILE A 167 -20.81 -3.18 -15.51
C ILE A 167 -20.27 -3.82 -16.80
N ASN A 168 -19.13 -3.31 -17.29
CA ASN A 168 -18.37 -4.01 -18.32
C ASN A 168 -17.48 -5.09 -17.67
N PRO A 169 -17.71 -6.40 -17.93
CA PRO A 169 -17.00 -7.48 -17.25
C PRO A 169 -15.52 -7.55 -17.65
N GLU A 170 -15.19 -7.37 -18.92
CA GLU A 170 -13.81 -7.40 -19.44
C GLU A 170 -12.99 -6.26 -18.82
N GLN A 171 -13.51 -5.04 -18.86
CA GLN A 171 -12.83 -3.87 -18.29
C GLN A 171 -12.63 -4.01 -16.77
N THR A 172 -13.60 -4.61 -16.07
CA THR A 172 -13.50 -4.84 -14.62
C THR A 172 -12.43 -5.90 -14.30
N ALA A 173 -12.42 -7.01 -15.03
CA ALA A 173 -11.44 -8.07 -14.87
C ALA A 173 -10.01 -7.58 -15.19
N ASP A 174 -9.85 -6.81 -16.26
CA ASP A 174 -8.57 -6.21 -16.65
C ASP A 174 -8.08 -5.21 -15.59
N ALA A 175 -8.97 -4.38 -15.04
CA ALA A 175 -8.63 -3.41 -14.01
C ALA A 175 -8.20 -4.09 -12.70
N VAL A 176 -8.91 -5.14 -12.27
CA VAL A 176 -8.52 -5.94 -11.08
C VAL A 176 -7.18 -6.62 -11.31
N SER A 177 -6.97 -7.19 -12.50
CA SER A 177 -5.70 -7.82 -12.88
C SER A 177 -4.55 -6.83 -12.91
N ALA A 178 -4.80 -5.59 -13.37
CA ALA A 178 -3.83 -4.51 -13.35
C ALA A 178 -3.45 -4.07 -11.93
N LEU A 179 -4.42 -3.99 -11.00
CA LEU A 179 -4.15 -3.72 -9.59
C LEU A 179 -3.28 -4.82 -8.96
N TRP A 180 -3.65 -6.08 -9.17
CA TRP A 180 -2.90 -7.22 -8.64
C TRP A 180 -1.48 -7.31 -9.24
N GLY A 181 -1.36 -7.16 -10.56
CA GLY A 181 -0.07 -7.14 -11.24
C GLY A 181 0.81 -5.97 -10.80
N GLY A 182 0.23 -4.80 -10.55
CA GLY A 182 0.95 -3.65 -10.00
C GLY A 182 1.48 -3.92 -8.59
N PHE A 183 0.67 -4.51 -7.72
CA PHE A 183 1.09 -4.90 -6.36
C PHE A 183 2.26 -5.91 -6.39
N LEU A 184 2.14 -6.98 -7.18
CA LEU A 184 3.20 -7.99 -7.30
C LEU A 184 4.48 -7.41 -7.92
N SER A 185 4.37 -6.48 -8.87
CA SER A 185 5.52 -5.80 -9.47
C SER A 185 6.32 -5.01 -8.43
N VAL A 186 5.63 -4.33 -7.51
CA VAL A 186 6.27 -3.59 -6.40
C VAL A 186 7.01 -4.56 -5.47
N ILE A 187 6.36 -5.65 -5.05
CA ILE A 187 6.99 -6.67 -4.19
C ILE A 187 8.23 -7.25 -4.88
N ALA A 188 8.11 -7.64 -6.15
CA ALA A 188 9.21 -8.20 -6.93
C ALA A 188 10.38 -7.22 -7.02
N THR A 189 10.11 -5.94 -7.29
CA THR A 189 11.13 -4.89 -7.38
C THR A 189 11.89 -4.74 -6.07
N ILE A 190 11.18 -4.71 -4.94
CA ILE A 190 11.81 -4.55 -3.63
C ILE A 190 12.60 -5.81 -3.25
N ARG A 191 12.11 -7.01 -3.58
CA ARG A 191 12.87 -8.28 -3.38
C ARG A 191 14.16 -8.33 -4.18
N ILE A 192 14.15 -7.87 -5.43
CA ILE A 192 15.35 -7.78 -6.27
C ILE A 192 16.38 -6.87 -5.58
N LYS A 193 15.97 -5.70 -5.09
CA LYS A 193 16.86 -4.79 -4.37
C LYS A 193 17.44 -5.44 -3.10
N PHE A 194 16.61 -6.11 -2.31
CA PHE A 194 17.07 -6.82 -1.11
C PHE A 194 18.10 -7.92 -1.43
N ALA A 195 17.86 -8.72 -2.47
CA ALA A 195 18.79 -9.75 -2.92
C ALA A 195 20.14 -9.17 -3.38
N GLN A 196 20.11 -8.03 -4.08
CA GLN A 196 21.32 -7.29 -4.48
C GLN A 196 22.12 -6.83 -3.26
N PHE A 197 21.48 -6.34 -2.20
CA PHE A 197 22.17 -5.91 -0.98
C PHE A 197 22.82 -7.06 -0.22
N ILE A 198 22.15 -8.21 -0.12
CA ILE A 198 22.75 -9.41 0.48
C ILE A 198 23.98 -9.84 -0.34
N THR A 199 23.84 -9.88 -1.66
CA THR A 199 24.94 -10.30 -2.55
C THR A 199 26.15 -9.37 -2.43
N LEU A 200 25.91 -8.06 -2.46
CA LEU A 200 26.95 -7.04 -2.27
C LEU A 200 27.59 -7.16 -0.88
N GLY A 201 26.78 -7.33 0.17
CA GLY A 201 27.25 -7.49 1.54
C GLY A 201 28.12 -8.73 1.73
N CYS A 202 27.73 -9.87 1.16
CA CYS A 202 28.55 -11.08 1.15
C CYS A 202 29.89 -10.86 0.44
N ALA A 203 29.89 -10.18 -0.71
CA ALA A 203 31.13 -9.86 -1.43
C ALA A 203 32.05 -8.94 -0.62
N MET A 204 31.50 -7.92 0.04
CA MET A 204 32.25 -7.04 0.96
C MET A 204 32.82 -7.83 2.15
N GLY A 205 32.03 -8.74 2.71
CA GLY A 205 32.46 -9.63 3.79
C GLY A 205 33.61 -10.55 3.36
N ASP A 206 33.52 -11.15 2.19
CA ASP A 206 34.58 -12.02 1.66
C ASP A 206 35.89 -11.24 1.41
N MET A 207 35.82 -10.01 0.88
CA MET A 207 37.00 -9.14 0.75
C MET A 207 37.64 -8.81 2.11
N ALA A 208 36.82 -8.49 3.12
CA ALA A 208 37.30 -8.19 4.47
C ALA A 208 37.91 -9.44 5.14
N ARG A 209 37.31 -10.62 4.93
CA ARG A 209 37.82 -11.91 5.37
C ARG A 209 39.17 -12.21 4.74
N ASP A 210 39.35 -11.96 3.45
CA ASP A 210 40.62 -12.26 2.79
C ASP A 210 41.75 -11.34 3.30
N ALA A 211 41.42 -10.09 3.66
CA ALA A 211 42.37 -9.15 4.25
C ALA A 211 42.74 -9.45 5.72
N VAL A 212 41.77 -9.84 6.55
CA VAL A 212 41.92 -9.94 8.02
C VAL A 212 41.90 -11.39 8.55
N GLY A 213 41.22 -12.28 7.83
CA GLY A 213 40.99 -13.68 8.19
C GLY A 213 42.24 -14.49 8.51
N PRO A 214 43.38 -14.35 7.79
CA PRO A 214 44.61 -15.07 8.14
C PRO A 214 45.10 -14.78 9.57
N LYS A 215 44.84 -13.59 10.11
CA LYS A 215 45.19 -13.22 11.49
C LYS A 215 44.16 -13.69 12.51
N LEU A 216 42.89 -13.73 12.14
CA LEU A 216 41.79 -14.09 13.04
C LEU A 216 41.59 -15.60 13.18
N LEU A 217 41.90 -16.37 12.11
CA LEU A 217 41.73 -17.81 12.08
C LEU A 217 42.46 -18.57 13.20
N PRO A 218 43.76 -18.34 13.49
CA PRO A 218 44.44 -19.04 14.58
C PRO A 218 43.82 -18.71 15.95
N ILE A 219 43.38 -17.47 16.17
CA ILE A 219 42.74 -17.05 17.43
C ILE A 219 41.45 -17.83 17.66
N ILE A 220 40.61 -17.94 16.62
CA ILE A 220 39.36 -18.70 16.69
C ILE A 220 39.65 -20.21 16.86
N HIS A 221 40.65 -20.72 16.15
CA HIS A 221 41.04 -22.13 16.21
C HIS A 221 41.50 -22.57 17.61
N ASP A 222 42.27 -21.71 18.30
CA ASP A 222 42.78 -21.99 19.64
C ASP A 222 41.72 -21.81 20.73
N ALA A 223 40.73 -20.94 20.50
CA ALA A 223 39.61 -20.74 21.41
C ALA A 223 38.57 -21.88 21.38
N LEU A 224 38.54 -22.69 20.32
CA LEU A 224 37.56 -23.75 20.13
C LEU A 224 37.97 -25.07 20.81
N PRO A 225 37.02 -25.79 21.45
CA PRO A 225 37.25 -27.16 21.90
C PRO A 225 37.70 -28.07 20.75
N PRO A 226 38.50 -29.13 21.01
CA PRO A 226 39.06 -29.99 19.97
C PRO A 226 38.01 -30.55 18.99
N GLU A 227 36.83 -30.89 19.51
CA GLU A 227 35.70 -31.44 18.77
C GLU A 227 35.09 -30.46 17.76
N LEU A 228 35.23 -29.15 18.00
CA LEU A 228 34.61 -28.07 17.22
C LEU A 228 35.60 -27.33 16.31
N LYS A 229 36.89 -27.63 16.37
CA LYS A 229 37.92 -26.97 15.56
C LYS A 229 37.66 -27.00 14.06
N LYS A 230 36.94 -28.01 13.56
CA LYS A 230 36.51 -28.10 12.14
C LYS A 230 35.59 -26.95 11.68
N TRP A 231 34.99 -26.20 12.60
CA TRP A 231 34.09 -25.09 12.32
C TRP A 231 34.79 -23.73 12.26
N ASP A 232 36.09 -23.65 12.58
CA ASP A 232 36.85 -22.40 12.66
C ASP A 232 36.71 -21.51 11.41
N LYS A 233 36.92 -22.07 10.22
CA LYS A 233 36.79 -21.39 8.93
C LYS A 233 35.35 -20.96 8.66
N THR A 234 34.38 -21.81 9.03
CA THR A 234 32.96 -21.51 8.86
C THR A 234 32.52 -20.35 9.75
N ILE A 235 32.97 -20.33 11.01
CA ILE A 235 32.69 -19.26 11.97
C ILE A 235 33.28 -17.95 11.46
N VAL A 236 34.56 -17.95 11.06
CA VAL A 236 35.22 -16.76 10.51
C VAL A 236 34.48 -16.25 9.27
N ARG A 237 34.15 -17.12 8.32
CA ARG A 237 33.38 -16.74 7.12
C ARG A 237 32.03 -16.15 7.49
N GLN A 238 31.29 -16.76 8.41
CA GLN A 238 29.96 -16.31 8.80
C GLN A 238 30.00 -14.95 9.50
N ILE A 239 31.00 -14.70 10.34
CA ILE A 239 31.21 -13.39 10.99
C ILE A 239 31.39 -12.31 9.92
N PHE A 240 32.33 -12.50 9.00
CA PHE A 240 32.60 -11.51 7.96
C PHE A 240 31.44 -11.32 6.99
N ALA A 241 30.74 -12.39 6.58
CA ALA A 241 29.55 -12.29 5.74
C ALA A 241 28.43 -11.50 6.45
N THR A 242 28.19 -11.78 7.73
CA THR A 242 27.16 -11.07 8.52
C THR A 242 27.51 -9.59 8.66
N LEU A 243 28.77 -9.26 9.00
CA LEU A 243 29.25 -7.88 9.09
C LEU A 243 29.15 -7.15 7.74
N GLY A 244 29.50 -7.84 6.65
CA GLY A 244 29.39 -7.30 5.29
C GLY A 244 27.94 -6.98 4.92
N VAL A 245 26.99 -7.87 5.23
CA VAL A 245 25.56 -7.62 5.03
C VAL A 245 25.06 -6.47 5.91
N MET A 246 25.44 -6.40 7.19
CA MET A 246 25.07 -5.29 8.07
C MET A 246 25.58 -3.95 7.54
N LEU A 247 26.83 -3.90 7.07
CA LEU A 247 27.42 -2.71 6.46
C LEU A 247 26.69 -2.30 5.17
N ALA A 248 26.38 -3.27 4.29
CA ALA A 248 25.63 -3.00 3.07
C ALA A 248 24.24 -2.44 3.35
N MET A 249 23.51 -3.01 4.33
CA MET A 249 22.21 -2.50 4.77
C MET A 249 22.32 -1.08 5.36
N PHE A 250 23.35 -0.81 6.15
CA PHE A 250 23.60 0.53 6.68
C PHE A 250 23.88 1.54 5.56
N LEU A 251 24.81 1.24 4.64
CA LEU A 251 25.13 2.10 3.50
C LEU A 251 23.90 2.36 2.62
N GLN A 252 23.06 1.35 2.42
CA GLN A 252 21.82 1.50 1.69
C GLN A 252 20.85 2.46 2.40
N THR A 253 20.77 2.40 3.72
CA THR A 253 19.97 3.34 4.53
C THR A 253 20.50 4.76 4.37
N VAL A 254 21.83 4.94 4.35
CA VAL A 254 22.48 6.23 4.12
C VAL A 254 22.15 6.78 2.72
N VAL A 255 22.28 5.96 1.67
CA VAL A 255 21.95 6.35 0.29
C VAL A 255 20.47 6.69 0.16
N GLY A 256 19.60 5.88 0.76
CA GLY A 256 18.16 6.08 0.78
C GLY A 256 17.74 7.36 1.50
N GLY A 257 18.31 7.61 2.68
CA GLY A 257 18.07 8.83 3.45
C GLY A 257 18.57 10.09 2.72
N PHE A 258 19.69 10.00 2.02
CA PHE A 258 20.19 11.07 1.15
C PHE A 258 19.22 11.36 -0.01
N HIS A 259 18.78 10.32 -0.71
CA HIS A 259 17.80 10.47 -1.80
C HIS A 259 16.50 11.10 -1.31
N ALA A 260 15.98 10.63 -0.17
CA ALA A 260 14.79 11.19 0.45
C ALA A 260 14.97 12.64 0.91
N ALA A 261 16.16 13.01 1.42
CA ALA A 261 16.50 14.38 1.78
C ALA A 261 16.40 15.32 0.57
N VAL A 262 17.05 14.95 -0.52
CA VAL A 262 17.05 15.74 -1.76
C VAL A 262 15.65 15.82 -2.37
N ARG A 263 14.94 14.68 -2.44
CA ARG A 263 13.60 14.64 -3.04
C ARG A 263 12.59 15.43 -2.20
N GLY A 264 12.62 15.24 -0.89
CA GLY A 264 11.77 15.94 0.05
C GLY A 264 12.00 17.44 0.02
N SER A 265 13.27 17.89 -0.03
CA SER A 265 13.59 19.31 -0.10
C SER A 265 13.13 19.97 -1.40
N GLN A 266 13.24 19.29 -2.55
CA GLN A 266 12.72 19.80 -3.83
C GLN A 266 11.20 20.02 -3.77
N ILE A 267 10.47 19.05 -3.21
CA ILE A 267 9.01 19.14 -3.04
C ILE A 267 8.65 20.28 -2.06
N ALA A 268 9.36 20.35 -0.93
CA ALA A 268 9.14 21.36 0.10
C ALA A 268 9.44 22.76 -0.43
N THR A 269 10.63 23.00 -0.97
CA THR A 269 11.04 24.31 -1.49
C THR A 269 10.15 24.75 -2.64
N GLY A 270 9.84 23.88 -3.61
CA GLY A 270 8.94 24.22 -4.71
C GLY A 270 7.55 24.61 -4.23
N SER A 271 7.03 23.94 -3.19
CA SER A 271 5.70 24.24 -2.63
C SER A 271 5.70 25.48 -1.74
N ALA A 272 6.75 25.69 -0.94
CA ALA A 272 6.95 26.90 -0.15
C ALA A 272 7.04 28.15 -1.04
N LEU A 273 7.78 28.08 -2.15
CA LEU A 273 7.93 29.19 -3.09
C LEU A 273 6.62 29.50 -3.83
N ARG A 274 5.87 28.46 -4.25
CA ARG A 274 4.53 28.66 -4.81
C ARG A 274 3.58 29.31 -3.80
N LEU A 275 3.66 28.92 -2.53
CA LEU A 275 2.81 29.46 -1.47
C LEU A 275 3.20 30.93 -1.18
N ALA A 276 4.49 31.22 -1.10
CA ALA A 276 5.00 32.57 -0.97
C ALA A 276 4.56 33.47 -2.13
N LYS A 277 4.56 32.96 -3.36
CA LYS A 277 4.05 33.66 -4.55
C LYS A 277 2.54 33.91 -4.47
N ALA A 278 1.76 32.91 -4.03
CA ALA A 278 0.31 33.04 -3.85
C ALA A 278 -0.06 34.11 -2.81
N HIS A 279 0.78 34.30 -1.78
CA HIS A 279 0.60 35.34 -0.77
C HIS A 279 1.33 36.67 -1.08
N ASN A 280 1.88 36.84 -2.29
CA ASN A 280 2.64 38.03 -2.71
C ASN A 280 3.85 38.36 -1.81
N LEU A 281 4.47 37.34 -1.22
CA LEU A 281 5.69 37.49 -0.39
C LEU A 281 6.98 37.52 -1.22
N ILE A 282 6.93 37.03 -2.46
CA ILE A 282 8.03 37.04 -3.41
C ILE A 282 7.56 37.63 -4.73
N ASP A 283 8.53 38.05 -5.55
CA ASP A 283 8.26 38.59 -6.88
C ASP A 283 7.46 37.59 -7.73
N LYS A 284 6.50 38.10 -8.49
CA LYS A 284 5.67 37.29 -9.39
C LYS A 284 6.50 36.69 -10.51
N ASP A 285 7.61 37.31 -10.87
CA ASP A 285 8.52 36.80 -11.90
C ASP A 285 9.59 35.86 -11.35
N PHE A 286 9.59 35.60 -10.04
CA PHE A 286 10.53 34.65 -9.44
C PHE A 286 10.30 33.23 -9.96
N ASP A 287 11.35 32.65 -10.53
CA ASP A 287 11.34 31.27 -10.99
C ASP A 287 11.41 30.29 -9.82
N THR A 288 10.25 29.76 -9.44
CA THR A 288 10.09 28.76 -8.37
C THR A 288 10.76 27.41 -8.64
N GLN A 289 11.29 27.19 -9.84
CA GLN A 289 12.06 26.01 -10.23
C GLN A 289 13.48 26.36 -10.73
N GLY A 290 13.87 27.63 -10.62
CA GLY A 290 15.15 28.13 -11.12
C GLY A 290 16.35 27.69 -10.28
N GLN A 291 17.53 28.15 -10.69
CA GLN A 291 18.79 27.82 -10.02
C GLN A 291 18.81 28.23 -8.53
N GLN A 292 18.22 29.38 -8.20
CA GLN A 292 18.14 29.87 -6.81
C GLN A 292 17.23 28.98 -5.94
N ALA A 293 16.07 28.57 -6.46
CA ALA A 293 15.17 27.63 -5.78
C ALA A 293 15.86 26.27 -5.55
N THR A 294 16.62 25.80 -6.55
CA THR A 294 17.41 24.57 -6.44
C THR A 294 18.50 24.69 -5.38
N ALA A 295 19.21 25.82 -5.32
CA ALA A 295 20.24 26.05 -4.30
C ALA A 295 19.66 26.03 -2.87
N VAL A 296 18.52 26.70 -2.64
CA VAL A 296 17.80 26.66 -1.36
C VAL A 296 17.35 25.23 -1.03
N GLY A 297 16.82 24.49 -2.00
CA GLY A 297 16.47 23.09 -1.85
C GLY A 297 17.67 22.21 -1.48
N MET A 298 18.84 22.44 -2.06
CA MET A 298 20.06 21.68 -1.74
C MET A 298 20.59 21.97 -0.34
N VAL A 299 20.53 23.23 0.11
CA VAL A 299 20.85 23.59 1.50
C VAL A 299 19.91 22.88 2.46
N LEU A 300 18.60 22.93 2.20
CA LEU A 300 17.60 22.21 3.00
C LEU A 300 17.83 20.70 3.00
N ALA A 301 18.19 20.11 1.85
CA ALA A 301 18.54 18.69 1.76
C ALA A 301 19.76 18.34 2.61
N ALA A 302 20.81 19.17 2.60
CA ALA A 302 21.99 18.95 3.42
C ALA A 302 21.65 18.96 4.91
N PHE A 303 20.86 19.94 5.37
CA PHE A 303 20.36 19.97 6.74
C PHE A 303 19.48 18.77 7.09
N GLY A 304 18.53 18.41 6.21
CA GLY A 304 17.66 17.26 6.39
C GLY A 304 18.42 15.94 6.48
N PHE A 305 19.40 15.75 5.61
CA PHE A 305 20.24 14.55 5.61
C PHE A 305 21.14 14.46 6.87
N LEU A 306 21.79 15.56 7.26
CA LEU A 306 22.59 15.59 8.49
C LEU A 306 21.73 15.33 9.74
N TRP A 307 20.51 15.85 9.76
CA TRP A 307 19.53 15.55 10.80
C TRP A 307 19.19 14.07 10.84
N GLN A 308 18.86 13.46 9.70
CA GLN A 308 18.58 12.03 9.61
C GLN A 308 19.76 11.19 10.12
N LEU A 309 20.98 11.52 9.68
CA LEU A 309 22.19 10.80 10.08
C LEU A 309 22.44 10.91 11.59
N ARG A 310 22.30 12.12 12.16
CA ARG A 310 22.47 12.37 13.60
C ARG A 310 21.47 11.60 14.45
N ASN A 311 20.24 11.44 13.96
CA ASN A 311 19.18 10.70 14.65
C ASN A 311 19.19 9.19 14.31
N GLY A 312 20.21 8.70 13.60
CA GLY A 312 20.34 7.29 13.26
C GLY A 312 19.23 6.77 12.35
N PHE A 313 18.66 7.63 11.52
CA PHE A 313 17.50 7.34 10.66
C PHE A 313 16.27 6.86 11.45
N ALA A 314 16.10 7.33 12.67
CA ALA A 314 14.89 7.12 13.48
C ALA A 314 14.07 8.41 13.61
N VAL A 315 12.76 8.25 13.82
CA VAL A 315 11.87 9.38 14.12
C VAL A 315 11.79 9.56 15.64
N PRO A 316 12.23 10.71 16.19
CA PRO A 316 12.20 10.95 17.63
C PRO A 316 10.76 11.16 18.13
N PHE A 317 10.52 10.87 19.41
CA PHE A 317 9.28 11.22 20.08
C PHE A 317 9.14 12.75 20.20
N PRO A 318 7.95 13.35 19.97
CA PRO A 318 6.64 12.72 19.72
C PRO A 318 6.28 12.52 18.24
N LEU A 319 7.19 12.84 17.31
CA LEU A 319 6.91 12.75 15.87
C LEU A 319 6.63 11.31 15.43
N ASN A 320 7.18 10.31 16.11
CA ASN A 320 6.85 8.91 15.87
C ASN A 320 5.35 8.60 15.99
N VAL A 321 4.61 9.29 16.86
CA VAL A 321 3.15 9.15 16.97
C VAL A 321 2.44 9.77 15.76
N LEU A 322 2.93 10.93 15.30
CA LEU A 322 2.39 11.58 14.10
C LEU A 322 2.59 10.73 12.84
N PHE A 323 3.77 10.10 12.72
CA PHE A 323 4.12 9.24 11.60
C PHE A 323 3.69 7.78 11.77
N LEU A 324 2.92 7.44 12.80
CA LEU A 324 2.50 6.08 13.09
C LEU A 324 1.85 5.35 11.89
N PRO A 325 0.99 5.98 11.05
CA PRO A 325 0.49 5.33 9.84
C PRO A 325 1.61 4.94 8.85
N ALA A 326 2.61 5.81 8.67
CA ALA A 326 3.77 5.51 7.83
C ALA A 326 4.65 4.42 8.44
N SER A 327 4.80 4.41 9.77
CA SER A 327 5.54 3.36 10.49
C SER A 327 4.87 1.99 10.35
N ILE A 328 3.54 1.92 10.40
CA ILE A 328 2.79 0.67 10.17
C ILE A 328 3.01 0.17 8.74
N LEU A 329 2.94 1.07 7.75
CA LEU A 329 3.16 0.71 6.34
C LEU A 329 4.59 0.23 6.08
N GLU A 330 5.60 0.93 6.63
CA GLU A 330 7.00 0.51 6.54
C GLU A 330 7.21 -0.87 7.15
N TRP A 331 6.62 -1.11 8.33
CA TRP A 331 6.69 -2.42 9.00
C TRP A 331 6.01 -3.51 8.16
N PHE A 332 4.80 -3.26 7.65
CA PHE A 332 4.08 -4.22 6.82
C PHE A 332 4.85 -4.57 5.53
N LEU A 333 5.41 -3.58 4.84
CA LEU A 333 6.23 -3.81 3.66
C LEU A 333 7.49 -4.60 4.00
N SER A 334 8.17 -4.25 5.10
CA SER A 334 9.37 -4.96 5.57
C SER A 334 9.09 -6.42 5.92
N VAL A 335 7.96 -6.70 6.60
CA VAL A 335 7.52 -8.06 6.92
C VAL A 335 7.17 -8.83 5.65
N SER A 336 6.45 -8.22 4.70
CA SER A 336 6.07 -8.87 3.44
C SER A 336 7.29 -9.34 2.64
N LEU A 337 8.37 -8.56 2.66
CA LEU A 337 9.65 -8.94 2.05
C LEU A 337 10.29 -10.15 2.73
N THR A 338 10.21 -10.20 4.05
CA THR A 338 10.86 -11.25 4.85
C THR A 338 10.09 -12.57 4.76
N VAL A 339 8.76 -12.52 4.76
CA VAL A 339 7.88 -13.70 4.74
C VAL A 339 7.71 -14.26 3.32
N GLY A 340 8.04 -13.50 2.28
CA GLY A 340 7.93 -13.97 0.90
C GLY A 340 6.49 -14.04 0.38
N LEU A 341 5.57 -13.28 0.99
CA LEU A 341 4.21 -13.03 0.48
C LEU A 341 4.19 -12.05 -0.71
#